data_AF-A0A2V6QC46-F1
#
_entry.id   AF-A0A2V6QC46-F1
#
_cell.length_a   1.000
_cell.length_b   1.000
_cell.length_c   1.000
_cell.angle_alpha   90.00
_cell.angle_beta   90.00
_cell.angle_gamma   90.00
#
_symmetry.space_group_name_H-M   'P 1'
#
loop_
_entity.id
_entity.type
_entity.pdbx_description
1 polymer ?
#
loop_
_entity_poly.entity_id
_entity_poly.type
_entity_poly.pdbx_seq_one_letter_code
_entity_poly.pdbx_strand_id
1 'polypeptide(L)'
;MDARDLFLDQHAAVHSAAVGGNKMSAAERTFGGLTDDQMRVRPREDLNSIAWVMFHIARAEDIFVNPVLGGRPQVFDDAWLKRLGVTRRDFGIGMTSPEVTELTRQVELGALREYRDAVGKRTREVVSGFKPQDWEGQTTAEAVQSAAEQGAFGARAEMLVKVFTGRPRAALLSGIALFHCSGHLGEATTVRSAGGFGTGV
;
A
#
# COMPACT_ATOMS: atom_id res chain seq x y z
N MET A 1 11.36 17.63 -15.74
CA MET A 1 10.85 16.26 -15.70
C MET A 1 12.00 15.30 -15.83
N ASP A 2 12.66 15.02 -14.71
CA ASP A 2 13.55 13.88 -14.57
C ASP A 2 12.74 12.62 -14.15
N ALA A 3 13.42 11.54 -13.76
CA ALA A 3 12.76 10.32 -13.28
C ALA A 3 12.00 10.51 -11.94
N ARG A 4 12.43 11.46 -11.10
CA ARG A 4 11.78 11.81 -9.82
C ARG A 4 10.47 12.53 -10.07
N ASP A 5 10.50 13.54 -10.93
CA ASP A 5 9.30 14.28 -11.35
C ASP A 5 8.26 13.31 -11.93
N LEU A 6 8.67 12.46 -12.89
CA LEU A 6 7.78 11.49 -13.52
C LEU A 6 7.22 10.48 -12.52
N PHE A 7 8.05 9.96 -11.59
CA PHE A 7 7.57 9.08 -10.54
C PHE A 7 6.53 9.77 -9.66
N LEU A 8 6.78 11.02 -9.24
CA LEU A 8 5.87 11.77 -8.37
C LEU A 8 4.53 12.09 -9.06
N ASP A 9 4.52 12.31 -10.37
CA ASP A 9 3.29 12.48 -11.16
C ASP A 9 2.50 11.16 -11.26
N GLN A 10 3.15 10.03 -11.54
CA GLN A 10 2.49 8.72 -11.57
C GLN A 10 1.99 8.31 -10.17
N HIS A 11 2.76 8.61 -9.12
CA HIS A 11 2.37 8.34 -7.73
C HIS A 11 1.12 9.11 -7.33
N ALA A 12 0.99 10.38 -7.78
CA ALA A 12 -0.21 11.18 -7.61
C ALA A 12 -1.43 10.62 -8.35
N ALA A 13 -1.24 9.94 -9.49
CA ALA A 13 -2.33 9.29 -10.23
C ALA A 13 -2.90 8.05 -9.51
N VAL A 14 -2.14 7.40 -8.61
CA VAL A 14 -2.59 6.26 -7.78
C VAL A 14 -2.86 6.63 -6.31
N HIS A 15 -2.78 7.90 -5.94
CA HIS A 15 -3.02 8.39 -4.57
C HIS A 15 -4.17 9.40 -4.48
N SER A 16 -4.62 9.67 -3.24
CA SER A 16 -5.67 10.67 -3.00
C SER A 16 -5.23 12.08 -3.39
N ALA A 17 -6.19 12.97 -3.58
CA ALA A 17 -5.94 14.40 -3.77
C ALA A 17 -5.20 15.03 -2.57
N ALA A 18 -5.36 14.47 -1.37
CA ALA A 18 -4.65 14.92 -0.17
C ALA A 18 -3.15 14.55 -0.16
N VAL A 19 -2.70 13.64 -1.03
CA VAL A 19 -1.30 13.22 -1.20
C VAL A 19 -0.69 13.84 -2.46
N GLY A 20 -1.40 13.76 -3.59
CA GLY A 20 -0.88 14.11 -4.91
C GLY A 20 -1.54 15.31 -5.58
N GLY A 21 -2.54 15.96 -4.96
CA GLY A 21 -3.30 17.07 -5.54
C GLY A 21 -4.29 16.69 -6.66
N ASN A 22 -4.14 15.51 -7.27
CA ASN A 22 -4.96 15.05 -8.38
C ASN A 22 -6.36 14.58 -7.92
N LYS A 23 -7.36 15.45 -8.06
CA LYS A 23 -8.78 15.17 -7.76
C LYS A 23 -9.44 14.13 -8.69
N MET A 24 -8.79 13.77 -9.81
CA MET A 24 -9.32 12.82 -10.79
C MET A 24 -8.53 11.51 -10.81
N SER A 25 -7.71 11.25 -9.78
CA SER A 25 -6.83 10.10 -9.68
C SER A 25 -7.59 8.77 -9.67
N ALA A 26 -6.89 7.67 -9.97
CA ALA A 26 -7.45 6.32 -9.86
C ALA A 26 -7.88 6.00 -8.42
N ALA A 27 -7.19 6.53 -7.40
CA ALA A 27 -7.58 6.33 -6.00
C ALA A 27 -8.85 7.09 -5.61
N GLU A 28 -9.03 8.34 -6.05
CA GLU A 28 -10.31 9.05 -5.87
C GLU A 28 -11.45 8.29 -6.56
N ARG A 29 -11.20 7.80 -7.78
CA ARG A 29 -12.19 7.02 -8.53
C ARG A 29 -12.57 5.69 -7.88
N THR A 30 -11.59 5.03 -7.26
CA THR A 30 -11.78 3.72 -6.62
C THR A 30 -12.38 3.85 -5.22
N PHE A 31 -11.93 4.81 -4.41
CA PHE A 31 -12.23 4.88 -2.97
C PHE A 31 -13.11 6.06 -2.55
N GLY A 32 -13.29 7.07 -3.41
CA GLY A 32 -14.10 8.26 -3.13
C GLY A 32 -15.59 7.93 -3.09
N GLY A 33 -16.33 8.61 -2.20
CA GLY A 33 -17.80 8.49 -2.07
C GLY A 33 -18.35 7.14 -1.56
N LEU A 34 -17.49 6.18 -1.17
CA LEU A 34 -17.95 4.91 -0.60
C LEU A 34 -18.27 5.06 0.89
N THR A 35 -19.43 4.54 1.29
CA THR A 35 -19.78 4.31 2.70
C THR A 35 -18.93 3.18 3.30
N ASP A 36 -18.94 3.09 4.62
CA ASP A 36 -18.22 2.04 5.35
C ASP A 36 -18.70 0.63 4.97
N ASP A 37 -20.01 0.43 4.83
CA ASP A 37 -20.58 -0.86 4.38
C ASP A 37 -20.09 -1.22 2.98
N GLN A 38 -20.08 -0.26 2.04
CA GLN A 38 -19.60 -0.47 0.67
C GLN A 38 -18.09 -0.77 0.63
N MET A 39 -17.29 -0.13 1.49
CA MET A 39 -15.87 -0.46 1.65
C MET A 39 -15.66 -1.91 2.14
N ARG A 40 -16.58 -2.45 2.95
CA ARG A 40 -16.52 -3.80 3.51
C ARG A 40 -17.11 -4.89 2.60
N VAL A 41 -17.76 -4.54 1.49
CA VAL A 41 -18.37 -5.52 0.59
C VAL A 41 -17.35 -6.47 -0.05
N ARG A 42 -17.76 -7.74 -0.13
CA ARG A 42 -17.05 -8.84 -0.79
C ARG A 42 -18.05 -9.52 -1.75
N PRO A 43 -17.90 -9.41 -3.09
CA PRO A 43 -18.88 -9.99 -4.04
C PRO A 43 -18.92 -11.52 -4.01
N ARG A 44 -17.87 -12.14 -3.48
CA ARG A 44 -17.75 -13.59 -3.21
C ARG A 44 -16.80 -13.77 -2.01
N GLU A 45 -16.99 -14.82 -1.22
CA GLU A 45 -16.34 -14.99 0.09
C GLU A 45 -14.81 -15.22 0.03
N ASP A 46 -14.23 -15.44 -1.14
CA ASP A 46 -12.78 -15.57 -1.36
C ASP A 46 -12.17 -14.35 -2.09
N LEU A 47 -12.98 -13.35 -2.45
CA LEU A 47 -12.50 -12.07 -2.98
C LEU A 47 -12.16 -11.09 -1.85
N ASN A 48 -11.19 -10.22 -2.08
CA ASN A 48 -10.84 -9.17 -1.13
C ASN A 48 -11.91 -8.07 -1.09
N SER A 49 -12.12 -7.45 0.07
CA SER A 49 -12.93 -6.23 0.19
C SER A 49 -12.15 -5.01 -0.28
N ILE A 50 -12.85 -3.91 -0.58
CA ILE A 50 -12.22 -2.62 -0.91
C ILE A 50 -11.38 -2.11 0.27
N ALA A 51 -11.85 -2.34 1.50
CA ALA A 51 -11.13 -2.08 2.75
C ALA A 51 -9.81 -2.87 2.84
N TRP A 52 -9.85 -4.19 2.60
CA TRP A 52 -8.66 -5.03 2.58
C TRP A 52 -7.66 -4.56 1.51
N VAL A 53 -8.15 -4.22 0.31
CA VAL A 53 -7.31 -3.72 -0.78
C VAL A 53 -6.60 -2.42 -0.38
N MET A 54 -7.31 -1.47 0.24
CA MET A 54 -6.72 -0.22 0.73
C MET A 54 -5.64 -0.47 1.79
N PHE A 55 -5.87 -1.40 2.72
CA PHE A 55 -4.89 -1.84 3.72
C PHE A 55 -3.67 -2.49 3.07
N HIS A 56 -3.88 -3.42 2.14
CA HIS A 56 -2.83 -4.18 1.46
C HIS A 56 -1.83 -3.27 0.77
N ILE A 57 -2.30 -2.34 -0.08
CA ILE A 57 -1.42 -1.42 -0.81
C ILE A 57 -0.72 -0.42 0.12
N ALA A 58 -1.41 0.11 1.14
CA ALA A 58 -0.83 1.06 2.08
C ALA A 58 0.23 0.42 3.01
N ARG A 59 0.05 -0.85 3.41
CA ARG A 59 1.07 -1.58 4.16
C ARG A 59 2.25 -1.98 3.27
N ALA A 60 2.00 -2.46 2.05
CA ALA A 60 3.06 -2.83 1.12
C ALA A 60 3.96 -1.63 0.77
N GLU A 61 3.38 -0.50 0.42
CA GLU A 61 4.13 0.73 0.13
C GLU A 61 4.95 1.20 1.33
N ASP A 62 4.37 1.22 2.53
CA ASP A 62 5.08 1.60 3.75
C ASP A 62 6.31 0.70 4.00
N ILE A 63 6.13 -0.61 3.94
CA ILE A 63 7.19 -1.61 4.15
C ILE A 63 8.32 -1.47 3.13
N PHE A 64 8.00 -1.38 1.82
CA PHE A 64 9.05 -1.39 0.81
C PHE A 64 9.70 -0.01 0.63
N VAL A 65 8.97 1.09 0.81
CA VAL A 65 9.53 2.43 0.66
C VAL A 65 10.28 2.90 1.90
N ASN A 66 9.78 2.64 3.13
CA ASN A 66 10.43 3.14 4.35
C ASN A 66 11.64 2.31 4.79
N PRO A 67 11.52 1.09 5.38
CA PRO A 67 12.69 0.37 5.85
C PRO A 67 13.55 -0.20 4.70
N VAL A 68 12.95 -0.78 3.65
CA VAL A 68 13.73 -1.47 2.60
C VAL A 68 14.46 -0.50 1.66
N LEU A 69 13.80 0.54 1.14
CA LEU A 69 14.42 1.50 0.22
C LEU A 69 14.97 2.75 0.93
N GLY A 70 14.23 3.30 1.89
CA GLY A 70 14.52 4.57 2.57
C GLY A 70 15.32 4.46 3.88
N GLY A 71 15.69 3.25 4.32
CA GLY A 71 16.50 2.98 5.51
C GLY A 71 15.92 3.54 6.81
N ARG A 72 14.59 3.63 6.93
CA ARG A 72 13.91 4.34 8.03
C ARG A 72 12.72 3.59 8.61
N PRO A 73 12.28 3.91 9.84
CA PRO A 73 11.06 3.33 10.40
C PRO A 73 9.85 3.52 9.51
N GLN A 74 8.98 2.51 9.54
CA GLN A 74 7.66 2.51 8.94
C GLN A 74 6.79 3.65 9.48
N VAL A 75 5.78 4.07 8.72
CA VAL A 75 4.69 4.91 9.25
C VAL A 75 3.84 4.11 10.24
N PHE A 76 3.67 2.81 10.01
CA PHE A 76 2.92 1.89 10.86
C PHE A 76 3.66 1.56 12.18
N ASP A 77 3.44 2.41 13.18
CA ASP A 77 3.83 2.18 14.56
C ASP A 77 2.69 1.54 15.39
N ASP A 78 2.89 1.38 16.70
CA ASP A 78 1.91 0.80 17.60
C ASP A 78 0.67 1.70 17.81
N ALA A 79 0.81 3.01 17.59
CA ALA A 79 -0.32 3.93 17.61
C ALA A 79 -1.20 3.72 16.37
N TRP A 80 -0.62 3.55 15.19
CA TRP A 80 -1.34 3.19 13.97
C TRP A 80 -1.97 1.80 14.04
N LEU A 81 -1.23 0.79 14.55
CA LEU A 81 -1.78 -0.55 14.80
C LEU A 81 -3.07 -0.47 15.64
N LYS A 82 -3.03 0.26 16.76
CA LYS A 82 -4.21 0.49 17.62
C LYS A 82 -5.32 1.29 16.91
N ARG A 83 -4.99 2.37 16.21
CA ARG A 83 -5.96 3.24 15.52
C ARG A 83 -6.66 2.54 14.36
N LEU A 84 -6.00 1.59 13.70
CA LEU A 84 -6.54 0.80 12.60
C LEU A 84 -7.39 -0.38 13.06
N GLY A 85 -7.36 -0.75 14.34
CA GLY A 85 -8.09 -1.90 14.88
C GLY A 85 -7.58 -3.25 14.41
N VAL A 86 -6.33 -3.33 13.90
CA VAL A 86 -5.74 -4.57 13.35
C VAL A 86 -4.71 -5.18 14.30
N THR A 87 -4.51 -6.49 14.23
CA THR A 87 -3.55 -7.22 15.09
C THR A 87 -2.24 -7.60 14.39
N ARG A 88 -2.19 -7.60 13.05
CA ARG A 88 -1.04 -8.06 12.26
C ARG A 88 -0.17 -6.91 11.77
N ARG A 89 1.14 -7.15 11.67
CA ARG A 89 2.13 -6.19 11.17
C ARG A 89 2.47 -6.35 9.69
N ASP A 90 2.14 -7.49 9.08
CA ASP A 90 2.35 -7.70 7.64
C ASP A 90 1.35 -6.91 6.77
N PHE A 91 1.52 -6.98 5.45
CA PHE A 91 0.64 -6.35 4.46
C PHE A 91 -0.53 -7.24 3.99
N GLY A 92 -0.87 -8.29 4.73
CA GLY A 92 -1.96 -9.23 4.40
C GLY A 92 -1.59 -10.34 3.40
N ILE A 93 -0.32 -10.44 2.99
CA ILE A 93 0.10 -11.45 2.02
C ILE A 93 -0.12 -12.88 2.54
N GLY A 94 -0.83 -13.68 1.74
CA GLY A 94 -1.13 -15.08 2.08
C GLY A 94 -2.25 -15.27 3.09
N MET A 95 -3.04 -14.24 3.41
CA MET A 95 -4.28 -14.41 4.17
C MET A 95 -5.20 -15.47 3.56
N THR A 96 -5.81 -16.27 4.44
CA THR A 96 -6.98 -17.08 4.14
C THR A 96 -8.26 -16.23 4.07
N SER A 97 -9.31 -16.72 3.42
CA SER A 97 -10.61 -16.02 3.36
C SER A 97 -11.16 -15.61 4.75
N PRO A 98 -11.11 -16.44 5.80
CA PRO A 98 -11.52 -16.03 7.15
C PRO A 98 -10.71 -14.87 7.74
N GLU A 99 -9.40 -14.81 7.50
CA GLU A 99 -8.57 -13.66 7.91
C GLU A 99 -8.93 -12.39 7.14
N VAL A 100 -9.25 -12.51 5.85
CA VAL A 100 -9.77 -11.39 5.04
C VAL A 100 -11.12 -10.92 5.58
N THR A 101 -12.03 -11.82 5.94
CA THR A 101 -13.31 -11.49 6.61
C THR A 101 -13.05 -10.71 7.89
N GLU A 102 -12.15 -11.20 8.75
CA GLU A 102 -11.94 -10.59 10.06
C GLU A 102 -11.27 -9.22 9.95
N LEU A 103 -10.24 -9.04 9.10
CA LEU A 103 -9.70 -7.70 8.84
C LEU A 103 -10.76 -6.77 8.25
N THR A 104 -11.55 -7.25 7.29
CA THR A 104 -12.63 -6.47 6.66
C THR A 104 -13.66 -6.00 7.69
N ARG A 105 -13.92 -6.80 8.73
CA ARG A 105 -14.85 -6.47 9.82
C ARG A 105 -14.24 -5.54 10.87
N GLN A 106 -12.98 -5.77 11.25
CA GLN A 106 -12.30 -5.05 12.33
C GLN A 106 -11.72 -3.69 11.93
N VAL A 107 -11.28 -3.51 10.67
CA VAL A 107 -10.47 -2.34 10.32
C VAL A 107 -11.26 -1.03 10.43
N GLU A 108 -10.65 -0.05 11.09
CA GLU A 108 -11.21 1.31 11.25
C GLU A 108 -10.99 2.13 9.98
N LEU A 109 -12.07 2.38 9.21
CA LEU A 109 -11.97 2.88 7.84
C LEU A 109 -11.53 4.34 7.72
N GLY A 110 -11.90 5.19 8.69
CA GLY A 110 -11.40 6.56 8.79
C GLY A 110 -9.88 6.56 9.00
N ALA A 111 -9.40 5.82 10.00
CA ALA A 111 -7.98 5.65 10.26
C ALA A 111 -7.24 5.01 9.07
N LEU A 112 -7.87 4.09 8.33
CA LEU A 112 -7.27 3.46 7.16
C LEU A 112 -7.02 4.45 6.00
N ARG A 113 -7.98 5.36 5.75
CA ARG A 113 -7.81 6.43 4.77
C ARG A 113 -6.68 7.37 5.18
N GLU A 114 -6.67 7.81 6.43
CA GLU A 114 -5.59 8.67 6.96
C GLU A 114 -4.22 7.99 6.93
N TYR A 115 -4.16 6.69 7.26
CA TYR A 115 -2.92 5.91 7.23
C TYR A 115 -2.37 5.82 5.81
N ARG A 116 -3.23 5.52 4.82
CA ARG A 116 -2.84 5.50 3.41
C ARG A 116 -2.32 6.85 2.93
N ASP A 117 -2.95 7.94 3.37
CA ASP A 117 -2.48 9.29 3.06
C ASP A 117 -1.14 9.63 3.73
N ALA A 118 -0.93 9.17 4.96
CA ALA A 118 0.33 9.34 5.69
C ALA A 118 1.48 8.56 5.01
N VAL A 119 1.23 7.32 4.56
CA VAL A 119 2.18 6.52 3.78
C VAL A 119 2.50 7.21 2.45
N GLY A 120 1.47 7.60 1.68
CA GLY A 120 1.69 8.27 0.38
C GLY A 120 2.48 9.58 0.52
N LYS A 121 2.21 10.39 1.54
CA LYS A 121 3.02 11.59 1.85
C LYS A 121 4.47 11.23 2.19
N ARG A 122 4.67 10.24 3.06
CA ARG A 122 6.01 9.74 3.41
C ARG A 122 6.78 9.20 2.21
N THR A 123 6.15 8.47 1.29
CA THR A 123 6.78 8.04 0.04
C THR A 123 7.27 9.22 -0.79
N ARG A 124 6.45 10.27 -0.90
CA ARG A 124 6.82 11.49 -1.62
C ARG A 124 7.96 12.25 -0.92
N GLU A 125 7.98 12.32 0.41
CA GLU A 125 9.12 12.86 1.18
C GLU A 125 10.41 12.08 0.88
N VAL A 126 10.36 10.75 0.94
CA VAL A 126 11.50 9.84 0.70
C VAL A 126 12.04 10.05 -0.71
N VAL A 127 11.19 9.96 -1.74
CA VAL A 127 11.61 10.07 -3.15
C VAL A 127 12.03 11.50 -3.52
N SER A 128 11.40 12.53 -2.94
CA SER A 128 11.85 13.92 -3.12
C SER A 128 13.26 14.13 -2.58
N GLY A 129 13.66 13.40 -1.53
CA GLY A 129 14.99 13.43 -0.96
C GLY A 129 16.05 12.57 -1.67
N PHE A 130 15.68 11.75 -2.67
CA PHE A 130 16.63 10.85 -3.33
C PHE A 130 17.75 11.58 -4.07
N LYS A 131 18.97 11.10 -3.87
CA LYS A 131 20.17 11.42 -4.67
C LYS A 131 20.29 10.43 -5.83
N PRO A 132 21.14 10.66 -6.85
CA PRO A 132 21.28 9.74 -8.00
C PRO A 132 21.49 8.27 -7.58
N GLN A 133 22.41 8.06 -6.62
CA GLN A 133 22.71 6.76 -6.01
C GLN A 133 21.51 6.01 -5.39
N ASP A 134 20.44 6.71 -4.99
CA ASP A 134 19.27 6.08 -4.36
C ASP A 134 18.31 5.44 -5.40
N TRP A 135 18.40 5.88 -6.66
CA TRP A 135 17.71 5.30 -7.82
C TRP A 135 18.46 4.09 -8.39
N GLU A 136 19.78 4.12 -8.27
CA GLU A 136 20.71 3.09 -8.76
C GLU A 136 20.85 1.91 -7.78
N GLY A 137 21.69 0.94 -8.13
CA GLY A 137 22.03 -0.18 -7.25
C GLY A 137 20.87 -1.13 -6.97
N GLN A 138 21.03 -1.93 -5.91
CA GLN A 138 20.13 -3.02 -5.53
C GLN A 138 19.73 -2.94 -4.06
N THR A 139 18.59 -3.54 -3.72
CA THR A 139 18.20 -3.82 -2.34
C THR A 139 19.15 -4.82 -1.70
N THR A 140 19.59 -4.54 -0.48
CA THR A 140 20.52 -5.41 0.25
C THR A 140 19.76 -6.46 1.07
N ALA A 141 20.45 -7.55 1.42
CA ALA A 141 19.85 -8.60 2.25
C ALA A 141 19.47 -8.06 3.63
N GLU A 142 20.31 -7.21 4.22
CA GLU A 142 20.15 -6.63 5.56
C GLU A 142 18.89 -5.75 5.63
N ALA A 143 18.64 -4.92 4.61
CA ALA A 143 17.47 -4.04 4.58
C ALA A 143 16.15 -4.84 4.48
N VAL A 144 16.12 -5.90 3.68
CA VAL A 144 14.93 -6.76 3.50
C VAL A 144 14.73 -7.67 4.72
N GLN A 145 15.81 -8.20 5.29
CA GLN A 145 15.81 -9.03 6.50
C GLN A 145 15.35 -8.23 7.73
N SER A 146 15.82 -6.98 7.90
CA SER A 146 15.38 -6.11 9.00
C SER A 146 13.87 -5.79 8.93
N ALA A 147 13.31 -5.64 7.73
CA ALA A 147 11.86 -5.53 7.55
C ALA A 147 11.14 -6.85 7.92
N ALA A 148 11.69 -8.00 7.54
CA ALA A 148 11.14 -9.31 7.90
C ALA A 148 11.09 -9.53 9.43
N GLU A 149 12.14 -9.14 10.15
CA GLU A 149 12.26 -9.21 11.61
C GLU A 149 11.24 -8.32 12.34
N GLN A 150 10.82 -7.22 11.73
CA GLN A 150 9.70 -6.37 12.20
C GLN A 150 8.31 -6.99 11.92
N GLY A 151 8.26 -8.21 11.37
CA GLY A 151 7.03 -8.93 11.04
C GLY A 151 6.37 -8.48 9.73
N ALA A 152 7.05 -7.71 8.88
CA ALA A 152 6.47 -7.12 7.67
C ALA A 152 5.94 -8.14 6.65
N PHE A 153 6.43 -9.38 6.70
CA PHE A 153 6.20 -10.41 5.67
C PHE A 153 5.41 -11.63 6.16
N GLY A 154 5.03 -11.66 7.44
CA GLY A 154 4.27 -12.75 8.05
C GLY A 154 4.86 -14.14 7.76
N ALA A 155 4.00 -15.12 7.51
CA ALA A 155 4.39 -16.49 7.15
C ALA A 155 5.13 -16.63 5.80
N ARG A 156 5.33 -15.54 5.04
CA ARG A 156 6.05 -15.53 3.76
C ARG A 156 7.45 -14.92 3.87
N ALA A 157 7.94 -14.61 5.09
CA ALA A 157 9.22 -13.95 5.36
C ALA A 157 10.40 -14.48 4.53
N GLU A 158 10.74 -15.77 4.64
CA GLU A 158 11.87 -16.37 3.91
C GLU A 158 11.75 -16.19 2.39
N MET A 159 10.55 -16.43 1.85
CA MET A 159 10.28 -16.31 0.41
C MET A 159 10.41 -14.86 -0.05
N LEU A 160 9.88 -13.89 0.69
CA LEU A 160 9.96 -12.47 0.32
C LEU A 160 11.37 -11.90 0.51
N VAL A 161 12.11 -12.31 1.54
CA VAL A 161 13.54 -11.97 1.70
C VAL A 161 14.33 -12.45 0.48
N LYS A 162 14.14 -13.70 0.06
CA LYS A 162 14.76 -14.26 -1.15
C LYS A 162 14.34 -13.55 -2.43
N VAL A 163 13.05 -13.21 -2.57
CA VAL A 163 12.51 -12.56 -3.78
C VAL A 163 12.94 -11.11 -3.91
N PHE A 164 13.08 -10.37 -2.81
CA PHE A 164 13.36 -8.94 -2.81
C PHE A 164 14.82 -8.55 -2.55
N THR A 165 15.69 -9.46 -2.11
CA THR A 165 17.14 -9.22 -2.08
C THR A 165 17.70 -9.10 -3.50
N GLY A 166 18.63 -8.17 -3.75
CA GLY A 166 19.31 -8.01 -5.04
C GLY A 166 18.45 -7.39 -6.16
N ARG A 167 17.27 -6.84 -5.83
CA ARG A 167 16.40 -6.20 -6.83
C ARG A 167 16.86 -4.77 -7.13
N PRO A 168 16.84 -4.31 -8.40
CA PRO A 168 17.15 -2.91 -8.71
C PRO A 168 16.24 -1.96 -7.94
N ARG A 169 16.80 -0.95 -7.27
CA ARG A 169 16.05 -0.09 -6.34
C ARG A 169 14.89 0.67 -7.02
N ALA A 170 15.15 1.31 -8.16
CA ALA A 170 14.10 1.96 -8.96
C ALA A 170 13.00 1.01 -9.47
N ALA A 171 13.34 -0.26 -9.73
CA ALA A 171 12.37 -1.27 -10.15
C ALA A 171 11.46 -1.72 -9.00
N LEU A 172 12.00 -1.86 -7.78
CA LEU A 172 11.19 -2.12 -6.59
C LEU A 172 10.29 -0.93 -6.26
N LEU A 173 10.82 0.29 -6.30
CA LEU A 173 10.08 1.52 -6.03
C LEU A 173 8.85 1.64 -6.95
N SER A 174 9.07 1.57 -8.26
CA SER A 174 7.99 1.63 -9.26
C SER A 174 7.07 0.40 -9.19
N GLY A 175 7.63 -0.77 -8.89
CA GLY A 175 6.88 -2.02 -8.76
C GLY A 175 5.84 -1.98 -7.65
N ILE A 176 6.19 -1.43 -6.48
CA ILE A 176 5.29 -1.35 -5.32
C ILE A 176 4.41 -0.08 -5.36
N ALA A 177 5.04 1.10 -5.42
CA ALA A 177 4.33 2.37 -5.24
C ALA A 177 3.50 2.80 -6.46
N LEU A 178 3.70 2.18 -7.64
CA LEU A 178 2.94 2.48 -8.86
C LEU A 178 2.20 1.24 -9.40
N PHE A 179 2.92 0.19 -9.79
CA PHE A 179 2.35 -0.95 -10.54
C PHE A 179 1.43 -1.82 -9.68
N HIS A 180 1.91 -2.25 -8.51
CA HIS A 180 1.13 -3.01 -7.52
C HIS A 180 -0.11 -2.22 -7.06
N CYS A 181 0.05 -0.94 -6.72
CA CYS A 181 -1.07 -0.04 -6.43
C CYS A 181 -2.10 0.01 -7.57
N SER A 182 -1.65 0.18 -8.83
CA SER A 182 -2.54 0.24 -9.99
C SER A 182 -3.34 -1.04 -10.21
N GLY A 183 -2.70 -2.21 -10.08
CA GLY A 183 -3.36 -3.51 -10.22
C GLY A 183 -4.48 -3.70 -9.19
N HIS A 184 -4.19 -3.44 -7.92
CA HIS A 184 -5.17 -3.56 -6.85
C HIS A 184 -6.26 -2.48 -6.88
N LEU A 185 -5.99 -1.27 -7.38
CA LEU A 185 -7.04 -0.29 -7.69
C LEU A 185 -8.02 -0.82 -8.75
N GLY A 186 -7.52 -1.60 -9.73
CA GLY A 186 -8.35 -2.33 -10.69
C GLY A 186 -9.23 -3.41 -10.03
N GLU A 187 -8.68 -4.20 -9.11
CA GLU A 187 -9.45 -5.18 -8.32
C GLU A 187 -10.56 -4.51 -7.50
N ALA A 188 -10.23 -3.45 -6.74
CA ALA A 188 -11.21 -2.71 -5.94
C ALA A 188 -12.27 -2.00 -6.80
N THR A 189 -11.90 -1.49 -7.99
CA THR A 189 -12.87 -0.94 -8.96
C THR A 189 -13.79 -2.02 -9.52
N THR A 190 -13.28 -3.23 -9.73
CA THR A 190 -14.09 -4.40 -10.14
C THR A 190 -15.06 -4.80 -9.04
N VAL A 191 -14.62 -4.87 -7.78
CA VAL A 191 -15.47 -5.13 -6.61
C VAL A 191 -16.56 -4.06 -6.46
N ARG A 192 -16.19 -2.78 -6.57
CA ARG A 192 -17.11 -1.63 -6.52
C ARG A 192 -18.21 -1.73 -7.58
N SER A 193 -17.82 -2.08 -8.81
CA SER A 193 -18.74 -2.20 -9.95
C SER A 193 -19.66 -3.42 -9.79
N ALA A 194 -19.14 -4.56 -9.33
CA ALA A 194 -19.93 -5.76 -9.04
C ALA A 194 -20.93 -5.56 -7.89
N GLY A 195 -20.63 -4.69 -6.93
CA GLY A 195 -21.56 -4.25 -5.88
C GLY A 195 -22.64 -3.26 -6.36
N GLY A 196 -22.56 -2.76 -7.60
CA GLY A 196 -23.48 -1.75 -8.14
C GLY A 196 -23.22 -0.33 -7.62
N PHE A 197 -22.04 -0.05 -7.07
CA PHE A 197 -21.71 1.27 -6.53
C PHE A 197 -21.16 2.17 -7.65
N GLY A 198 -21.77 3.34 -7.86
CA GLY A 198 -21.29 4.32 -8.83
C GLY A 198 -19.84 4.73 -8.54
N THR A 199 -19.07 5.13 -9.56
CA THR A 199 -17.65 5.50 -9.44
C THR A 199 -17.45 6.73 -8.55
N GLY A 200 -16.28 6.85 -7.90
CA GLY A 200 -15.89 8.11 -7.27
C GLY A 200 -15.51 9.14 -8.33
N VAL A 201 -16.05 10.35 -8.23
CA VAL A 201 -15.50 11.69 -8.57
C VAL A 201 -16.58 12.72 -8.25
#